data_AF-A0A8T4F861-F1
#
_entry.id   AF-A0A8T4F861-F1
#
_cell.length_a   1.000
_cell.length_b   1.000
_cell.length_c   1.000
_cell.angle_alpha   90.00
_cell.angle_beta   90.00
_cell.angle_gamma   90.00
#
_symmetry.space_group_name_H-M   'P 1'
#
loop_
_entity.id
_entity.type
_entity.pdbx_description
1 polymer ?
#
loop_
_entity_poly.entity_id
_entity_poly.type
_entity_poly.pdbx_seq_one_letter_code
_entity_poly.pdbx_strand_id
1 'polypeptide(L)'
;MAFDEWAHRIFVLKDEDETDYSPDERLRIAIEVCLNAGRLIDMYDREQLRDGLWHFNGAFFQPIYDEALPEQDRLACVAAIRTLYTDLFEPYCDDQLGHDELDDRPPNPPLNTMCYMWWDTFPSWGHPGDPRAQTIDQALLGLMGGQLDNPNMAIVEGGLHGLGHWHFRYPDQTTELVDGFLSRHPRAHPVLRRYATWARKGHVL
;
A
#
# COMPACT_ATOMS: atom_id res chain seq x y z
N MET A 1 -22.53 3.50 -11.52
CA MET A 1 -22.54 2.13 -10.98
C MET A 1 -22.39 2.23 -9.47
N ALA A 2 -23.11 1.44 -8.68
CA ALA A 2 -23.04 1.51 -7.22
C ALA A 2 -21.74 0.84 -6.70
N PHE A 3 -21.23 1.27 -5.55
CA PHE A 3 -20.02 0.69 -4.93
C PHE A 3 -20.06 -0.83 -4.84
N ASP A 4 -21.21 -1.39 -4.41
CA ASP A 4 -21.37 -2.83 -4.19
C ASP A 4 -21.23 -3.64 -5.51
N GLU A 5 -21.61 -3.06 -6.64
CA GLU A 5 -21.49 -3.69 -7.96
C GLU A 5 -20.03 -3.71 -8.44
N TRP A 6 -19.28 -2.63 -8.20
CA TRP A 6 -17.84 -2.59 -8.44
C TRP A 6 -17.07 -3.55 -7.56
N ALA A 7 -17.37 -3.55 -6.26
CA ALA A 7 -16.76 -4.44 -5.30
C ALA A 7 -16.98 -5.91 -5.72
N HIS A 8 -18.18 -6.27 -6.18
CA HIS A 8 -18.43 -7.62 -6.66
C HIS A 8 -17.60 -7.97 -7.90
N ARG A 9 -17.46 -7.07 -8.88
CA ARG A 9 -16.63 -7.32 -10.08
C ARG A 9 -15.15 -7.52 -9.73
N ILE A 10 -14.61 -6.68 -8.85
CA ILE A 10 -13.19 -6.71 -8.47
C ILE A 10 -12.90 -7.91 -7.57
N PHE A 11 -13.68 -8.10 -6.50
CA PHE A 11 -13.36 -9.06 -5.44
C PHE A 11 -13.93 -10.46 -5.65
N VAL A 12 -14.93 -10.63 -6.54
CA VAL A 12 -15.55 -11.94 -6.82
C VAL A 12 -15.30 -12.39 -8.24
N LEU A 13 -15.61 -11.54 -9.22
CA LEU A 13 -15.44 -11.92 -10.63
C LEU A 13 -13.99 -11.83 -11.10
N LYS A 14 -13.12 -11.13 -10.34
CA LYS A 14 -11.73 -10.85 -10.70
C LYS A 14 -11.63 -10.37 -12.14
N ASP A 15 -12.51 -9.43 -12.49
CA ASP A 15 -12.74 -8.97 -13.86
C ASP A 15 -11.40 -8.71 -14.56
N GLU A 16 -11.06 -9.57 -15.53
CA GLU A 16 -9.71 -9.70 -16.07
C GLU A 16 -9.38 -8.60 -17.07
N ASP A 17 -10.39 -7.86 -17.57
CA ASP A 17 -10.19 -6.84 -18.60
C ASP A 17 -10.18 -5.43 -18.01
N GLU A 18 -9.12 -5.13 -17.25
CA GLU A 18 -8.83 -3.79 -16.74
C GLU A 18 -8.71 -2.74 -17.88
N THR A 19 -8.63 -3.18 -19.14
CA THR A 19 -8.57 -2.33 -20.34
C THR A 19 -9.92 -1.77 -20.77
N ASP A 20 -11.02 -2.30 -20.21
CA ASP A 20 -12.38 -1.78 -20.45
C ASP A 20 -12.62 -0.42 -19.80
N TYR A 21 -11.74 0.00 -18.88
CA TYR A 21 -11.87 1.25 -18.15
C TYR A 21 -10.88 2.30 -18.64
N SER A 22 -11.39 3.49 -18.95
CA SER A 22 -10.53 4.64 -19.24
C SER A 22 -9.65 5.00 -18.02
N PRO A 23 -8.51 5.71 -18.21
CA PRO A 23 -7.65 6.12 -17.10
C PRO A 23 -8.40 6.90 -15.99
N ASP A 24 -9.32 7.80 -16.36
CA ASP A 24 -10.18 8.53 -15.42
C ASP A 24 -11.10 7.61 -14.62
N GLU A 25 -11.72 6.63 -15.28
CA GLU A 25 -12.58 5.65 -14.61
C GLU A 25 -11.81 4.78 -13.63
N ARG A 26 -10.62 4.30 -14.02
CA ARG A 26 -9.74 3.52 -13.14
C ARG A 26 -9.35 4.30 -11.90
N LEU A 27 -8.95 5.57 -12.06
CA LEU A 27 -8.57 6.42 -10.93
C LEU A 27 -9.76 6.68 -9.99
N ARG A 28 -10.96 6.92 -10.56
CA ARG A 28 -12.19 7.08 -9.78
C ARG A 28 -12.55 5.82 -9.01
N ILE A 29 -12.48 4.65 -9.65
CA ILE A 29 -12.72 3.37 -9.00
C ILE A 29 -11.69 3.14 -7.89
N ALA A 30 -10.42 3.47 -8.14
CA ALA A 30 -9.37 3.35 -7.13
C ALA A 30 -9.69 4.16 -5.87
N ILE A 31 -10.07 5.43 -6.05
CA ILE A 31 -10.50 6.32 -4.97
C ILE A 31 -11.70 5.74 -4.22
N GLU A 32 -12.76 5.35 -4.94
CA GLU A 32 -14.00 4.85 -4.32
C GLU A 32 -13.79 3.56 -3.52
N VAL A 33 -12.98 2.62 -4.05
CA VAL A 33 -12.63 1.38 -3.34
C VAL A 33 -11.87 1.68 -2.04
N CYS A 34 -10.87 2.55 -2.10
CA CYS A 34 -10.09 2.89 -0.91
C CYS A 34 -10.90 3.69 0.12
N LEU A 35 -11.77 4.62 -0.31
CA LEU A 35 -12.62 5.41 0.59
C LEU A 35 -13.72 4.57 1.29
N ASN A 36 -14.07 3.43 0.72
CA ASN A 36 -15.07 2.52 1.29
C ASN A 36 -14.45 1.21 1.81
N ALA A 37 -13.12 1.17 1.98
CA ALA A 37 -12.41 -0.08 2.28
C ALA A 37 -12.90 -0.78 3.55
N GLY A 38 -13.26 -0.01 4.59
CA GLY A 38 -13.82 -0.58 5.82
C GLY A 38 -15.13 -1.34 5.63
N ARG A 39 -15.91 -1.05 4.56
CA ARG A 39 -17.14 -1.79 4.24
C ARG A 39 -16.86 -3.17 3.65
N LEU A 40 -15.68 -3.36 3.04
CA LEU A 40 -15.34 -4.61 2.37
C LEU A 40 -15.23 -5.78 3.35
N ILE A 41 -14.88 -5.51 4.63
CA ILE A 41 -14.76 -6.53 5.67
C ILE A 41 -16.10 -7.20 6.02
N ASP A 42 -17.21 -6.49 5.83
CA ASP A 42 -18.57 -7.01 6.05
C ASP A 42 -19.08 -7.80 4.82
N MET A 43 -18.42 -7.64 3.68
CA MET A 43 -18.85 -8.19 2.39
C MET A 43 -18.07 -9.44 1.98
N TYR A 44 -16.81 -9.53 2.39
CA TYR A 44 -15.86 -10.55 1.92
C TYR A 44 -15.06 -11.11 3.09
N ASP A 45 -14.70 -12.39 2.98
CA ASP A 45 -13.73 -12.97 3.91
C ASP A 45 -12.30 -12.46 3.64
N ARG A 46 -11.38 -12.74 4.56
CA ARG A 46 -10.00 -12.24 4.48
C ARG A 46 -9.23 -12.76 3.26
N GLU A 47 -9.53 -13.98 2.79
CA GLU A 47 -8.89 -14.57 1.62
C GLU A 47 -9.37 -13.86 0.35
N GLN A 48 -10.68 -13.64 0.23
CA GLN A 48 -11.28 -12.86 -0.86
C GLN A 48 -10.76 -11.42 -0.88
N LEU A 49 -10.59 -10.79 0.29
CA LEU A 49 -10.02 -9.45 0.38
C LEU A 49 -8.57 -9.40 -0.09
N ARG A 50 -7.71 -10.34 0.35
CA ARG A 50 -6.33 -10.42 -0.13
C ARG A 50 -6.29 -10.57 -1.65
N ASP A 51 -7.02 -11.54 -2.19
CA ASP A 51 -7.01 -11.83 -3.62
C ASP A 51 -7.57 -10.67 -4.46
N GLY A 52 -8.66 -10.05 -4.00
CA GLY A 52 -9.29 -8.93 -4.69
C GLY A 52 -8.43 -7.67 -4.65
N LEU A 53 -7.80 -7.36 -3.51
CA LEU A 53 -6.84 -6.26 -3.40
C LEU A 53 -5.59 -6.48 -4.24
N TRP A 54 -5.11 -7.72 -4.32
CA TRP A 54 -3.98 -8.07 -5.17
C TRP A 54 -4.29 -7.78 -6.65
N HIS A 55 -5.47 -8.19 -7.12
CA HIS A 55 -5.94 -7.90 -8.47
C HIS A 55 -6.12 -6.40 -8.71
N PHE A 56 -6.77 -5.71 -7.77
CA PHE A 56 -7.09 -4.29 -7.85
C PHE A 56 -5.86 -3.36 -7.88
N ASN A 57 -4.81 -3.67 -7.12
CA ASN A 57 -3.73 -2.71 -6.87
C ASN A 57 -2.87 -2.37 -8.12
N GLY A 58 -2.87 -3.23 -9.14
CA GLY A 58 -2.13 -3.02 -10.37
C GLY A 58 -2.69 -1.92 -11.26
N ALA A 59 -3.56 -2.27 -12.22
CA ALA A 59 -3.92 -1.32 -13.27
C ALA A 59 -4.83 -0.18 -12.83
N PHE A 60 -5.55 -0.31 -11.70
CA PHE A 60 -6.40 0.77 -11.21
C PHE A 60 -5.60 1.97 -10.69
N PHE A 61 -4.37 1.75 -10.21
CA PHE A 61 -3.48 2.82 -9.76
C PHE A 61 -2.53 3.33 -10.84
N GLN A 62 -2.36 2.64 -11.97
CA GLN A 62 -1.50 3.08 -13.08
C GLN A 62 -1.74 4.56 -13.49
N PRO A 63 -3.00 5.06 -13.57
CA PRO A 63 -3.27 6.45 -13.95
C PRO A 63 -2.81 7.53 -12.96
N ILE A 64 -2.26 7.17 -11.79
CA ILE A 64 -1.81 8.15 -10.79
C ILE A 64 -0.66 9.05 -11.30
N TYR A 65 0.02 8.64 -12.37
CA TYR A 65 1.01 9.45 -13.09
C TYR A 65 0.55 9.92 -14.48
N ASP A 66 -0.72 9.71 -14.84
CA ASP A 66 -1.26 10.18 -16.12
C ASP A 66 -1.52 11.69 -16.08
N GLU A 67 -0.68 12.44 -16.80
CA GLU A 67 -0.76 13.90 -16.86
C GLU A 67 -2.00 14.44 -17.59
N ALA A 68 -2.72 13.60 -18.33
CA ALA A 68 -4.01 13.98 -18.89
C ALA A 68 -5.07 14.17 -17.80
N LEU A 69 -4.85 13.59 -16.60
CA LEU A 69 -5.75 13.70 -15.45
C LEU A 69 -5.37 14.87 -14.53
N PRO A 70 -6.35 15.56 -13.93
CA PRO A 70 -6.09 16.63 -12.98
C PRO A 70 -5.19 16.18 -11.82
N GLU A 71 -4.18 16.97 -11.49
CA GLU A 71 -3.27 16.66 -10.37
C GLU A 71 -4.01 16.46 -9.05
N GLN A 72 -5.09 17.23 -8.83
CA GLN A 72 -5.94 17.10 -7.65
C GLN A 72 -6.53 15.70 -7.50
N ASP A 73 -6.97 15.09 -8.60
CA ASP A 73 -7.58 13.74 -8.57
C ASP A 73 -6.52 12.67 -8.33
N ARG A 74 -5.32 12.86 -8.90
CA ARG A 74 -4.16 11.99 -8.66
C ARG A 74 -3.71 12.04 -7.20
N LEU A 75 -3.68 13.23 -6.59
CA LEU A 75 -3.41 13.39 -5.14
C LEU A 75 -4.54 12.85 -4.27
N ALA A 76 -5.80 13.01 -4.68
CA ALA A 76 -6.95 12.43 -3.99
C ALA A 76 -6.86 10.91 -3.96
N CYS A 77 -6.35 10.27 -5.03
CA CYS A 77 -6.05 8.85 -5.05
C CYS A 77 -5.00 8.46 -4.00
N VAL A 78 -3.88 9.18 -3.90
CA VAL A 78 -2.88 8.94 -2.83
C VAL A 78 -3.52 9.09 -1.44
N ALA A 79 -4.35 10.12 -1.24
CA ALA A 79 -5.06 10.32 0.02
C ALA A 79 -6.07 9.20 0.32
N ALA A 80 -6.73 8.65 -0.70
CA ALA A 80 -7.64 7.52 -0.55
C ALA A 80 -6.89 6.26 -0.08
N ILE A 81 -5.69 5.97 -0.59
CA ILE A 81 -4.86 4.83 -0.10
C ILE A 81 -4.66 4.91 1.42
N ARG A 82 -4.49 6.11 1.99
CA ARG A 82 -4.42 6.26 3.45
C ARG A 82 -5.68 5.76 4.14
N THR A 83 -6.85 6.01 3.57
CA THR A 83 -8.14 5.53 4.08
C THR A 83 -8.22 4.01 4.01
N LEU A 84 -7.70 3.37 2.95
CA LEU A 84 -7.57 1.91 2.89
C LEU A 84 -6.75 1.37 4.08
N TYR A 85 -5.61 1.99 4.39
CA TYR A 85 -4.82 1.58 5.54
C TYR A 85 -5.58 1.78 6.86
N THR A 86 -6.14 2.96 7.09
CA THR A 86 -6.79 3.29 8.37
C THR A 86 -8.09 2.54 8.60
N ASP A 87 -8.88 2.29 7.55
CA ASP A 87 -10.21 1.70 7.70
C ASP A 87 -10.23 0.17 7.48
N LEU A 88 -9.19 -0.40 6.85
CA LEU A 88 -9.09 -1.84 6.61
C LEU A 88 -7.85 -2.48 7.24
N PHE A 89 -6.64 -2.06 6.87
CA PHE A 89 -5.45 -2.76 7.35
C PHE A 89 -5.21 -2.55 8.84
N GLU A 90 -5.23 -1.32 9.34
CA GLU A 90 -5.00 -1.00 10.75
C GLU A 90 -5.92 -1.77 11.72
N PRO A 91 -7.25 -1.81 11.53
CA PRO A 91 -8.15 -2.50 12.45
C PRO A 91 -8.19 -4.02 12.28
N TYR A 92 -7.83 -4.55 11.10
CA TYR A 92 -8.04 -5.97 10.78
C TYR A 92 -6.76 -6.77 10.51
N CYS A 93 -5.60 -6.14 10.33
CA CYS A 93 -4.31 -6.85 10.39
C CYS A 93 -3.99 -7.26 11.82
N ASP A 94 -3.45 -8.46 11.97
CA ASP A 94 -2.93 -8.92 13.25
C ASP A 94 -1.61 -8.20 13.54
N ASP A 95 -1.28 -7.97 14.82
CA ASP A 95 -0.03 -7.31 15.22
C ASP A 95 1.19 -8.25 15.10
N GLN A 96 1.50 -8.62 13.86
CA GLN A 96 2.62 -9.48 13.47
C GLN A 96 3.06 -9.19 12.04
N LEU A 97 4.30 -9.58 11.71
CA LEU A 97 4.90 -9.34 10.41
C LEU A 97 4.29 -10.26 9.33
N GLY A 98 4.04 -9.71 8.14
CA GLY A 98 3.49 -10.38 6.97
C GLY A 98 4.51 -11.12 6.10
N HIS A 99 5.81 -10.81 6.19
CA HIS A 99 6.86 -11.58 5.50
C HIS A 99 7.31 -12.85 6.24
N ASP A 100 6.95 -12.94 7.53
CA ASP A 100 7.65 -13.80 8.48
C ASP A 100 6.99 -15.19 8.54
N GLU A 101 7.37 -16.09 7.63
CA GLU A 101 7.14 -17.53 7.76
C GLU A 101 8.10 -18.11 8.82
N LEU A 102 7.86 -17.82 10.10
CA LEU A 102 8.56 -18.57 11.14
C LEU A 102 7.91 -19.92 11.31
N ASP A 103 8.73 -20.97 11.25
CA ASP A 103 8.35 -22.39 11.27
C ASP A 103 7.34 -22.80 12.38
N ASP A 104 7.25 -22.01 13.47
CA ASP A 104 6.41 -22.28 14.63
C ASP A 104 5.13 -21.39 14.73
N ARG A 105 4.76 -20.67 13.67
CA ARG A 105 3.58 -19.79 13.64
C ARG A 105 2.48 -20.32 12.70
N PRO A 106 1.20 -20.01 12.96
CA PRO A 106 0.15 -20.22 11.96
C PRO A 106 0.47 -19.46 10.66
N PRO A 107 -0.10 -19.87 9.51
CA PRO A 107 0.07 -19.16 8.25
C PRO A 107 -0.21 -17.67 8.38
N ASN A 108 0.52 -16.85 7.61
CA ASN A 108 0.34 -15.40 7.66
C ASN A 108 -1.11 -15.01 7.36
N PRO A 109 -1.74 -14.16 8.19
CA PRO A 109 -3.11 -13.70 7.97
C PRO A 109 -3.21 -13.05 6.59
N PRO A 110 -4.25 -13.36 5.79
CA PRO A 110 -4.33 -12.88 4.42
C PRO A 110 -4.21 -11.36 4.26
N LEU A 111 -4.77 -10.58 5.20
CA LEU A 111 -4.65 -9.12 5.19
C LEU A 111 -3.25 -8.63 5.55
N ASN A 112 -2.51 -9.32 6.42
CA ASN A 112 -1.10 -8.99 6.70
C ASN A 112 -0.24 -9.23 5.46
N THR A 113 -0.48 -10.32 4.72
CA THR A 113 0.17 -10.56 3.44
C THR A 113 -0.10 -9.44 2.45
N MET A 114 -1.36 -9.00 2.31
CA MET A 114 -1.67 -7.91 1.38
C MET A 114 -1.10 -6.56 1.84
N CYS A 115 -1.15 -6.24 3.13
CA CYS A 115 -0.56 -5.03 3.68
C CYS A 115 0.95 -4.96 3.43
N TYR A 116 1.63 -6.10 3.54
CA TYR A 116 3.04 -6.27 3.21
C TYR A 116 3.31 -6.09 1.72
N MET A 117 2.57 -6.83 0.88
CA MET A 117 2.78 -6.92 -0.57
C MET A 117 2.17 -5.76 -1.38
N TRP A 118 1.56 -4.78 -0.70
CA TRP A 118 0.90 -3.66 -1.36
C TRP A 118 1.86 -2.94 -2.31
N TRP A 119 3.12 -2.74 -1.92
CA TRP A 119 4.05 -1.98 -2.75
C TRP A 119 4.72 -2.81 -3.87
N ASP A 120 4.71 -4.14 -3.81
CA ASP A 120 5.17 -5.02 -4.90
C ASP A 120 4.23 -4.98 -6.11
N THR A 121 2.93 -4.88 -5.82
CA THR A 121 1.87 -4.86 -6.83
C THR A 121 1.49 -3.45 -7.26
N PHE A 122 1.96 -2.43 -6.52
CA PHE A 122 1.75 -1.03 -6.86
C PHE A 122 2.50 -0.67 -8.16
N PRO A 123 1.94 0.16 -9.05
CA PRO A 123 2.47 0.36 -10.40
C PRO A 123 3.81 1.13 -10.49
N SER A 124 4.35 1.65 -9.39
CA SER A 124 5.56 2.47 -9.42
C SER A 124 6.32 2.50 -8.10
N TRP A 125 7.65 2.66 -8.22
CA TRP A 125 8.59 2.92 -7.12
C TRP A 125 9.31 4.27 -7.24
N GLY A 126 8.63 5.25 -7.85
CA GLY A 126 9.07 6.64 -7.93
C GLY A 126 9.80 7.02 -9.24
N HIS A 127 9.63 8.28 -9.62
CA HIS A 127 10.10 8.89 -10.87
C HIS A 127 10.89 10.19 -10.62
N PRO A 128 12.03 10.16 -9.92
CA PRO A 128 12.79 11.37 -9.52
C PRO A 128 13.29 12.22 -10.71
N GLY A 129 13.36 11.65 -11.91
CA GLY A 129 13.75 12.35 -13.13
C GLY A 129 12.59 13.11 -13.82
N ASP A 130 11.35 12.93 -13.37
CA ASP A 130 10.19 13.65 -13.90
C ASP A 130 9.68 14.67 -12.87
N PRO A 131 9.90 15.99 -13.09
CA PRO A 131 9.40 17.03 -12.21
C PRO A 131 7.87 16.99 -11.99
N ARG A 132 7.13 16.40 -12.94
CA ARG A 132 5.66 16.31 -12.90
C ARG A 132 5.18 15.15 -12.02
N ALA A 133 6.04 14.17 -11.76
CA ALA A 133 5.77 13.09 -10.81
C ALA A 133 6.13 13.49 -9.38
N GLN A 134 6.96 14.53 -9.19
CA GLN A 134 7.52 14.90 -7.89
C GLN A 134 6.45 15.07 -6.81
N THR A 135 5.35 15.78 -7.09
CA THR A 135 4.27 16.00 -6.11
C THR A 135 3.61 14.69 -5.68
N ILE A 136 3.37 13.77 -6.61
CA ILE A 136 2.79 12.45 -6.32
C ILE A 136 3.78 11.58 -5.55
N ASP A 137 5.05 11.58 -5.97
CA ASP A 137 6.12 10.83 -5.32
C ASP A 137 6.29 11.25 -3.86
N GLN A 138 6.29 12.57 -3.58
CA GLN A 138 6.38 13.08 -2.22
C GLN A 138 5.14 12.73 -1.38
N ALA A 139 3.95 12.71 -1.99
CA ALA A 139 2.73 12.29 -1.30
C ALA A 139 2.78 10.80 -0.91
N LEU A 140 3.27 9.93 -1.80
CA LEU A 140 3.43 8.49 -1.53
C LEU A 140 4.52 8.23 -0.48
N LEU A 141 5.67 8.90 -0.57
CA LEU A 141 6.72 8.86 0.46
C LEU A 141 6.19 9.31 1.83
N GLY A 142 5.39 10.38 1.86
CA GLY A 142 4.75 10.87 3.07
C GLY A 142 3.70 9.90 3.65
N LEU A 143 2.98 9.17 2.79
CA LEU A 143 2.07 8.11 3.20
C LEU A 143 2.83 6.96 3.85
N MET A 144 3.86 6.42 3.18
CA MET A 144 4.68 5.33 3.71
C MET A 144 5.41 5.72 5.00
N GLY A 145 5.95 6.94 5.05
CA GLY A 145 6.58 7.48 6.25
C GLY A 145 5.61 7.62 7.43
N GLY A 146 4.36 7.99 7.16
CA GLY A 146 3.32 8.09 8.19
C GLY A 146 2.90 6.74 8.78
N GLN A 147 3.03 5.64 8.03
CA GLN A 147 2.76 4.29 8.53
C GLN A 147 3.77 3.85 9.60
N LEU A 148 4.97 4.44 9.64
CA LEU A 148 6.02 4.04 10.56
C LEU A 148 5.74 4.38 12.03
N ASP A 149 4.81 5.31 12.28
CA ASP A 149 4.40 5.69 13.64
C ASP A 149 3.17 4.89 14.13
N ASN A 150 2.68 3.91 13.35
CA ASN A 150 1.53 3.08 13.71
C ASN A 150 1.87 2.08 14.84
N PRO A 151 0.93 1.80 15.79
CA PRO A 151 1.17 0.80 16.83
C PRO A 151 1.21 -0.65 16.33
N ASN A 152 0.58 -0.96 15.18
CA ASN A 152 0.52 -2.31 14.61
C ASN A 152 1.73 -2.57 13.70
N MET A 153 2.50 -3.61 14.02
CA MET A 153 3.73 -3.95 13.30
C MET A 153 3.51 -4.28 11.82
N ALA A 154 2.37 -4.83 11.43
CA ALA A 154 2.06 -5.14 10.03
C ALA A 154 2.01 -3.87 9.17
N ILE A 155 1.49 -2.78 9.75
CA ILE A 155 1.34 -1.48 9.09
C ILE A 155 2.69 -0.81 8.95
N VAL A 156 3.49 -0.82 10.03
CA VAL A 156 4.86 -0.30 10.01
C VAL A 156 5.70 -1.05 8.98
N GLU A 157 5.59 -2.38 8.95
CA GLU A 157 6.29 -3.22 7.99
C GLU A 157 5.89 -2.91 6.54
N GLY A 158 4.59 -2.77 6.23
CA GLY A 158 4.13 -2.38 4.90
C GLY A 158 4.74 -1.05 4.44
N GLY A 159 4.82 -0.06 5.34
CA GLY A 159 5.50 1.21 5.05
C GLY A 159 7.00 1.06 4.83
N LEU A 160 7.68 0.26 5.65
CA LEU A 160 9.11 -0.05 5.47
C LEU A 160 9.36 -0.77 4.15
N HIS A 161 8.49 -1.70 3.77
CA HIS A 161 8.58 -2.46 2.52
C HIS A 161 8.53 -1.52 1.31
N GLY A 162 7.54 -0.62 1.28
CA GLY A 162 7.44 0.40 0.24
C GLY A 162 8.67 1.33 0.19
N LEU A 163 9.14 1.83 1.35
CA LEU A 163 10.35 2.66 1.41
C LEU A 163 11.60 1.92 0.93
N GLY A 164 11.66 0.60 1.14
CA GLY A 164 12.71 -0.26 0.61
C GLY A 164 12.71 -0.29 -0.91
N HIS A 165 11.57 -0.56 -1.55
CA HIS A 165 11.43 -0.49 -3.02
C HIS A 165 11.84 0.88 -3.58
N TRP A 166 11.45 1.96 -2.89
CA TRP A 166 11.73 3.34 -3.31
C TRP A 166 13.18 3.77 -3.09
N HIS A 167 13.98 3.04 -2.32
CA HIS A 167 15.34 3.44 -1.95
C HIS A 167 16.26 3.65 -3.16
N PHE A 168 16.13 2.86 -4.21
CA PHE A 168 16.97 3.02 -5.41
C PHE A 168 16.68 4.30 -6.21
N ARG A 169 15.54 4.96 -5.94
CA ARG A 169 15.11 6.19 -6.59
C ARG A 169 15.19 7.41 -5.68
N TYR A 170 14.91 7.21 -4.39
CA TYR A 170 14.89 8.26 -3.36
C TYR A 170 15.75 7.90 -2.13
N PRO A 171 17.05 7.59 -2.30
CA PRO A 171 17.87 6.98 -1.25
C PRO A 171 18.00 7.85 0.00
N ASP A 172 18.15 9.17 -0.16
CA ASP A 172 18.30 10.09 0.96
C ASP A 172 17.01 10.19 1.78
N GLN A 173 15.88 10.35 1.10
CA GLN A 173 14.58 10.51 1.76
C GLN A 173 14.12 9.22 2.45
N THR A 174 14.27 8.07 1.80
CA THR A 174 13.90 6.80 2.43
C THR A 174 14.82 6.47 3.60
N THR A 175 16.11 6.78 3.50
CA THR A 175 17.07 6.64 4.61
C THR A 175 16.67 7.51 5.79
N GLU A 176 16.33 8.78 5.55
CA GLU A 176 15.91 9.72 6.60
C GLU A 176 14.65 9.24 7.33
N LEU A 177 13.64 8.79 6.58
CA LEU A 177 12.39 8.28 7.16
C LEU A 177 12.64 7.04 8.05
N VAL A 178 13.44 6.09 7.56
CA VAL A 178 13.77 4.86 8.29
C VAL A 178 14.66 5.13 9.50
N ASP A 179 15.65 6.03 9.39
CA ASP A 179 16.48 6.45 10.52
C ASP A 179 15.66 7.18 11.59
N GLY A 180 14.70 8.01 11.16
CA GLY A 180 13.72 8.63 12.03
C GLY A 180 12.92 7.61 12.84
N PHE A 181 12.40 6.57 12.17
CA PHE A 181 11.72 5.46 12.84
C PHE A 181 12.62 4.73 13.84
N LEU A 182 13.83 4.32 13.42
CA LEU A 182 14.77 3.59 14.28
C LEU A 182 15.16 4.36 15.54
N SER A 183 15.21 5.69 15.44
CA SER A 183 15.51 6.62 16.52
C SER A 183 14.32 6.85 17.47
N ARG A 184 13.11 7.05 16.92
CA ARG A 184 11.87 7.23 17.72
C ARG A 184 11.43 5.96 18.43
N HIS A 185 11.73 4.79 17.86
CA HIS A 185 11.32 3.48 18.37
C HIS A 185 12.51 2.59 18.75
N PRO A 186 13.33 2.97 19.74
CA PRO A 186 14.52 2.20 20.13
C PRO A 186 14.17 0.81 20.71
N ARG A 187 12.91 0.63 21.14
CA ARG A 187 12.36 -0.61 21.70
C ARG A 187 11.39 -1.35 20.76
N ALA A 188 11.33 -0.97 19.48
CA ALA A 188 10.56 -1.75 18.49
C ALA A 188 11.01 -3.21 18.47
N HIS A 189 10.11 -4.11 18.09
CA HIS A 189 10.37 -5.55 18.08
C HIS A 189 11.64 -5.88 17.29
N PRO A 190 12.52 -6.79 17.76
CA PRO A 190 13.82 -7.02 17.13
C PRO A 190 13.75 -7.41 15.65
N VAL A 191 12.73 -8.19 15.26
CA VAL A 191 12.54 -8.60 13.86
C VAL A 191 12.14 -7.41 12.99
N LEU A 192 11.22 -6.55 13.46
CA LEU A 192 10.83 -5.34 12.74
C LEU A 192 11.99 -4.34 12.63
N ARG A 193 12.81 -4.19 13.67
CA ARG A 193 14.03 -3.37 13.62
C ARG A 193 15.04 -3.92 12.60
N ARG A 194 15.23 -5.24 12.55
CA ARG A 194 16.08 -5.88 11.55
C ARG A 194 15.56 -5.61 10.14
N TYR A 195 14.25 -5.77 9.94
CA TYR A 195 13.59 -5.45 8.68
C TYR A 195 13.82 -3.99 8.26
N ALA A 196 13.59 -3.04 9.17
CA ALA A 196 13.87 -1.62 8.92
C ALA A 196 15.32 -1.37 8.49
N THR A 197 16.31 -2.03 9.11
CA THR A 197 17.72 -1.88 8.70
C THR A 197 18.03 -2.43 7.31
N TRP A 198 17.23 -3.39 6.82
CA TRP A 198 17.31 -3.91 5.45
C TRP A 198 16.61 -2.96 4.47
N ALA A 199 15.38 -2.54 4.78
CA ALA A 199 14.64 -1.57 3.98
C ALA A 199 15.41 -0.26 3.79
N ARG A 200 16.13 0.21 4.82
CA ARG A 200 17.04 1.37 4.76
C ARG A 200 18.10 1.28 3.65
N LYS A 201 18.41 0.08 3.16
CA LYS A 201 19.39 -0.19 2.09
C LYS A 201 18.73 -0.63 0.78
N GLY A 202 17.41 -0.52 0.69
CA GLY A 202 16.62 -1.02 -0.43
C GLY A 202 16.49 -2.54 -0.48
N HIS A 203 16.73 -3.24 0.63
CA HIS A 203 16.56 -4.68 0.70
C HIS A 203 15.20 -5.01 1.33
N VAL A 204 14.32 -5.59 0.53
CA VAL A 204 13.02 -6.11 0.95
C VAL A 204 12.92 -7.59 0.58
N LEU A 205 12.11 -8.35 1.34
CA LEU A 205 11.97 -9.79 1.19
C LEU A 205 10.81 -10.17 0.28
#